data_AF-A0A7S3KHU3-F1
#
_entry.id   AF-A0A7S3KHU3-F1
#
_cell.length_a   1.000
_cell.length_b   1.000
_cell.length_c   1.000
_cell.angle_alpha   90.00
_cell.angle_beta   90.00
_cell.angle_gamma   90.00
#
_symmetry.space_group_name_H-M   'P 1'
#
loop_
_entity.id
_entity.type
_entity.pdbx_description
1 polymer ?
#
loop_
_entity_poly.entity_id
_entity_poly.type
_entity_poly.pdbx_seq_one_letter_code
_entity_poly.pdbx_strand_id
1 'polypeptide(L)'
;MMIDMLTYADIPPACNQVEVHPYYQQQDLVKFCDKYDITVIAYSPLSCPARPVGGKCSNALKDPLLEEIAATHGKTVAQIALAWNLQLGNVVIPKTNNLNRAQENLAA
;
A
#
# COMPACT_ATOMS: atom_id res chain seq x y z
N MET A 1 -16.28 4.93 -13.12
CA MET A 1 -14.79 4.99 -13.01
C MET A 1 -14.40 6.39 -12.55
N MET A 2 -13.27 6.61 -11.86
CA MET A 2 -12.93 7.95 -11.33
C MET A 2 -13.01 9.07 -12.39
N ILE A 3 -12.59 8.78 -13.63
CA ILE A 3 -12.65 9.75 -14.72
C ILE A 3 -14.07 10.25 -15.02
N ASP A 4 -15.07 9.37 -14.89
CA ASP A 4 -16.48 9.71 -15.09
C ASP A 4 -16.95 10.66 -13.98
N MET A 5 -16.60 10.38 -12.73
CA MET A 5 -16.95 11.23 -11.58
C MET A 5 -16.34 12.63 -11.68
N LEU A 6 -15.12 12.75 -12.22
CA LEU A 6 -14.47 14.05 -12.45
C LEU A 6 -15.17 14.91 -13.51
N THR A 7 -16.10 14.36 -14.30
CA THR A 7 -16.84 15.14 -15.31
C THR A 7 -18.05 15.88 -14.76
N TYR A 8 -18.61 15.45 -13.63
CA TYR A 8 -19.85 15.98 -13.08
C TYR A 8 -19.79 16.37 -11.60
N ALA A 9 -18.74 15.99 -10.87
CA ALA A 9 -18.62 16.34 -9.46
C ALA A 9 -18.19 17.80 -9.30
N ASP A 10 -19.05 18.62 -8.68
CA ASP A 10 -18.71 20.01 -8.30
C ASP A 10 -17.53 20.06 -7.31
N ILE A 11 -17.43 19.05 -6.45
CA ILE A 11 -16.33 18.85 -5.51
C ILE A 11 -15.66 17.52 -5.86
N PRO A 12 -14.41 17.52 -6.36
CA PRO A 12 -13.70 16.31 -6.72
C PRO A 12 -13.38 15.46 -5.48
N PRO A 13 -13.17 14.14 -5.64
CA PRO A 13 -12.78 13.28 -4.53
C PRO A 13 -11.40 13.68 -4.00
N ALA A 14 -11.28 13.87 -2.69
CA ALA A 14 -9.99 14.14 -2.07
C ALA A 14 -9.08 12.91 -2.02
N CYS A 15 -9.66 11.71 -1.98
CA CYS A 15 -8.90 10.46 -1.90
C CYS A 15 -9.60 9.29 -2.59
N ASN A 16 -8.81 8.26 -2.91
CA ASN A 16 -9.28 6.98 -3.41
C ASN A 16 -8.61 5.85 -2.62
N GLN A 17 -9.39 5.09 -1.85
CA GLN A 17 -8.89 3.96 -1.08
C GLN A 17 -8.95 2.67 -1.90
N VAL A 18 -7.78 2.07 -2.19
CA VAL A 18 -7.65 0.89 -3.06
C VAL A 18 -6.51 -0.03 -2.59
N GLU A 19 -6.48 -1.26 -3.07
CA GLU A 19 -5.43 -2.23 -2.73
C GLU A 19 -4.10 -1.82 -3.36
N VAL A 20 -3.08 -1.50 -2.57
CA VAL A 20 -1.75 -1.20 -3.12
C VAL A 20 -0.68 -1.82 -2.25
N HIS A 21 0.10 -2.72 -2.83
CA HIS A 21 1.24 -3.37 -2.18
C HIS A 21 2.23 -3.87 -3.25
N PRO A 22 3.44 -4.33 -2.90
CA PRO A 22 4.48 -4.68 -3.89
C PRO A 22 4.04 -5.66 -5.00
N TYR A 23 3.12 -6.57 -4.70
CA TYR A 23 2.55 -7.52 -5.68
C TYR A 23 1.33 -7.01 -6.48
N TYR A 24 0.71 -5.91 -6.05
CA TYR A 24 -0.44 -5.30 -6.72
C TYR A 24 -0.28 -3.78 -6.65
N GLN A 25 0.60 -3.27 -7.52
CA GLN A 25 1.13 -1.91 -7.39
C GLN A 25 0.19 -0.84 -7.96
N GLN A 26 -0.72 -1.23 -8.86
CA GLN A 26 -1.67 -0.33 -9.52
C GLN A 26 -1.04 0.95 -10.09
N GLN A 27 0.12 0.84 -10.76
CA GLN A 27 0.93 2.00 -11.18
C GLN A 27 0.15 3.03 -11.99
N ASP A 28 -0.69 2.59 -12.93
CA ASP A 28 -1.49 3.50 -13.76
C ASP A 28 -2.55 4.24 -12.95
N LEU A 29 -3.17 3.58 -11.98
CA LEU A 29 -4.15 4.19 -11.08
C LEU A 29 -3.49 5.22 -10.15
N VAL A 30 -2.32 4.88 -9.57
CA VAL A 30 -1.58 5.78 -8.69
C VAL A 30 -1.17 7.04 -9.44
N LYS A 31 -0.61 6.90 -10.65
CA LYS A 31 -0.27 8.05 -11.52
C LYS A 31 -1.50 8.86 -11.93
N PHE A 32 -2.62 8.20 -12.21
CA PHE A 32 -3.88 8.90 -12.50
C PHE A 32 -4.32 9.73 -11.30
N CYS A 33 -4.35 9.13 -10.12
CA CYS A 33 -4.73 9.82 -8.88
C CYS A 33 -3.83 11.04 -8.60
N ASP A 34 -2.51 10.86 -8.68
CA ASP A 34 -1.51 11.92 -8.53
C ASP A 34 -1.75 13.09 -9.52
N LYS A 35 -2.01 12.77 -10.80
CA LYS A 35 -2.31 13.78 -11.83
C LYS A 35 -3.53 14.66 -11.50
N TYR A 36 -4.52 14.11 -10.80
CA TYR A 36 -5.77 14.80 -10.47
C TYR A 36 -5.84 15.27 -9.00
N ASP A 37 -4.71 15.28 -8.28
CA ASP A 37 -4.64 15.67 -6.87
C ASP A 37 -5.56 14.82 -5.96
N ILE A 38 -5.70 13.53 -6.30
CA ILE A 38 -6.48 12.56 -5.54
C ILE A 38 -5.50 11.73 -4.71
N THR A 39 -5.56 11.82 -3.39
CA THR A 39 -4.66 11.02 -2.53
C THR A 39 -5.03 9.53 -2.58
N VAL A 40 -4.07 8.67 -2.88
CA VAL A 40 -4.28 7.21 -2.77
C VAL A 40 -4.13 6.77 -1.32
N ILE A 41 -5.12 6.02 -0.82
CA ILE A 41 -5.04 5.33 0.48
C ILE A 41 -4.91 3.82 0.21
N ALA A 42 -3.72 3.29 0.42
CA ALA A 42 -3.39 1.88 0.22
C ALA A 42 -3.98 1.01 1.34
N TYR A 43 -5.08 0.30 1.05
CA TYR A 43 -5.55 -0.78 1.90
C TYR A 43 -4.76 -2.08 1.62
N SER A 44 -4.71 -2.98 2.61
CA SER A 44 -3.90 -4.21 2.57
C SER A 44 -2.43 -3.97 2.15
N PRO A 45 -1.73 -2.95 2.68
CA PRO A 45 -0.41 -2.57 2.18
C PRO A 45 0.68 -3.63 2.43
N LEU A 46 0.43 -4.58 3.33
CA LEU A 46 1.31 -5.71 3.65
C LEU A 46 0.89 -7.02 2.95
N SER A 47 0.12 -6.93 1.86
CA SER A 47 -0.68 -8.03 1.31
C SER A 47 -1.71 -8.59 2.31
N CYS A 48 -2.56 -9.51 1.89
CA CYS A 48 -3.45 -10.24 2.81
C CYS A 48 -2.86 -11.62 3.12
N PRO A 49 -1.91 -11.77 4.07
CA PRO A 49 -1.37 -13.07 4.43
C PRO A 49 -2.46 -14.02 4.98
N ALA A 50 -3.58 -13.48 5.46
CA ALA A 50 -4.69 -14.23 6.04
C ALA A 50 -5.80 -14.64 5.05
N ARG A 51 -5.84 -14.09 3.83
CA ARG A 51 -6.82 -14.47 2.79
C ARG A 51 -6.14 -14.54 1.42
N PRO A 52 -5.78 -15.75 0.95
CA PRO A 52 -5.27 -15.92 -0.40
C PRO A 52 -6.39 -15.61 -1.39
N VAL A 53 -6.19 -14.60 -2.24
CA VAL A 53 -7.00 -14.42 -3.45
C VAL A 53 -6.37 -15.30 -4.54
N GLY A 54 -7.11 -16.28 -5.06
CA GLY A 54 -6.65 -17.14 -6.16
C GLY A 54 -5.56 -18.16 -5.81
N GLY A 55 -5.41 -18.56 -4.54
CA GLY A 55 -4.48 -19.61 -4.11
C GLY A 55 -2.99 -19.19 -4.06
N LYS A 56 -2.67 -17.99 -4.51
CA LYS A 56 -1.35 -17.37 -4.37
C LYS A 56 -1.40 -16.35 -3.23
N CYS A 57 -1.34 -16.83 -1.99
CA CYS A 57 -0.87 -15.97 -0.90
C CYS A 57 0.62 -15.73 -1.16
N SER A 58 0.98 -14.73 -1.97
CA SER A 58 2.31 -14.16 -1.85
C SER A 58 2.33 -13.43 -0.52
N ASN A 59 2.74 -14.15 0.53
CA ASN A 59 2.99 -13.53 1.80
C ASN A 59 4.18 -12.59 1.58
N ALA A 60 3.90 -11.31 1.31
CA ALA A 60 4.95 -10.34 1.03
C ALA A 60 5.98 -10.27 2.15
N LEU A 61 5.59 -10.64 3.37
CA LEU A 61 6.46 -10.70 4.54
C LEU A 61 7.49 -11.85 4.49
N LYS A 62 7.42 -12.74 3.50
CA LYS A 62 8.34 -13.87 3.27
C LYS A 62 8.94 -13.87 1.85
N ASP A 63 8.87 -12.74 1.17
CA ASP A 63 9.48 -12.60 -0.15
C ASP A 63 11.00 -12.49 0.00
N PRO A 64 11.80 -13.34 -0.66
CA PRO A 64 13.26 -13.33 -0.51
C PRO A 64 13.91 -11.99 -0.88
N LEU A 65 13.39 -11.29 -1.89
CA LEU A 65 13.91 -9.99 -2.29
C LEU A 65 13.56 -8.93 -1.23
N LEU A 66 12.35 -8.95 -0.69
CA LEU A 66 12.00 -8.03 0.39
C LEU A 66 12.76 -8.32 1.68
N GLU A 67 13.08 -9.58 1.98
CA GLU A 67 13.95 -9.98 3.09
C GLU A 67 15.38 -9.45 2.91
N GLU A 68 15.94 -9.54 1.70
CA GLU A 68 17.27 -8.99 1.37
C GLU A 68 17.32 -7.47 1.53
N ILE A 69 16.31 -6.76 1.03
CA ILE A 69 16.18 -5.30 1.18
C ILE A 69 16.03 -4.94 2.66
N ALA A 70 15.19 -5.66 3.40
CA ALA A 70 14.99 -5.46 4.83
C ALA A 70 16.30 -5.64 5.61
N ALA A 71 17.08 -6.67 5.31
CA ALA A 71 18.39 -6.91 5.90
C ALA A 71 19.38 -5.77 5.58
N THR A 72 19.41 -5.30 4.33
CA THR A 72 20.28 -4.20 3.89
C THR A 72 20.00 -2.90 4.66
N HIS A 73 18.74 -2.63 5.00
CA HIS A 73 18.34 -1.43 5.74
C HIS A 73 18.27 -1.63 7.26
N GLY A 74 18.46 -2.85 7.77
CA GLY A 74 18.25 -3.16 9.18
C GLY A 74 16.80 -2.93 9.64
N LYS A 75 15.83 -3.23 8.76
CA LYS A 75 14.39 -3.04 8.97
C LYS A 75 13.63 -4.36 8.86
N THR A 76 12.34 -4.35 9.17
CA THR A 76 11.47 -5.50 8.90
C THR A 76 10.90 -5.42 7.48
N VAL A 77 10.51 -6.57 6.91
CA VAL A 77 9.84 -6.60 5.60
C VAL A 77 8.55 -5.77 5.59
N ALA A 78 7.84 -5.72 6.72
CA ALA A 78 6.65 -4.88 6.85
C ALA A 78 7.01 -3.40 6.70
N GLN A 79 8.07 -2.93 7.36
CA GLN A 79 8.56 -1.56 7.21
C GLN A 79 8.98 -1.25 5.78
N ILE A 80 9.69 -2.17 5.10
CA ILE A 80 10.06 -1.98 3.70
C ILE A 80 8.82 -1.85 2.80
N ALA A 81 7.81 -2.71 2.95
CA ALA A 81 6.60 -2.64 2.14
C ALA A 81 5.77 -1.36 2.39
N LEU A 82 5.75 -0.88 3.63
CA LEU A 82 5.09 0.39 3.99
C LEU A 82 5.86 1.59 3.46
N ALA A 83 7.18 1.64 3.69
CA ALA A 83 8.06 2.70 3.20
C ALA A 83 8.03 2.82 1.67
N TRP A 84 7.96 1.69 0.96
CA TRP A 84 7.77 1.66 -0.49
C TRP A 84 6.49 2.39 -0.92
N ASN A 85 5.35 2.12 -0.26
CA ASN A 85 4.10 2.82 -0.55
C ASN A 85 4.19 4.33 -0.22
N LEU A 86 4.78 4.67 0.92
CA LEU A 86 4.96 6.06 1.36
C LEU A 86 5.83 6.85 0.37
N GLN A 87 6.90 6.25 -0.16
CA GLN A 87 7.76 6.86 -1.17
C GLN A 87 7.06 7.11 -2.51
N LEU A 88 6.00 6.35 -2.82
CA LEU A 88 5.14 6.60 -3.98
C LEU A 88 4.13 7.73 -3.76
N GLY A 89 4.11 8.36 -2.57
CA GLY A 89 3.13 9.38 -2.19
C GLY A 89 1.80 8.83 -1.69
N ASN A 90 1.67 7.51 -1.52
CA ASN A 90 0.45 6.89 -1.02
C ASN A 90 0.38 6.97 0.51
N VAL A 91 -0.83 7.06 1.05
CA VAL A 91 -1.11 6.85 2.48
C VAL A 91 -1.28 5.36 2.76
N VAL A 92 -0.70 4.84 3.84
CA VAL A 92 -0.84 3.43 4.26
C VAL A 92 -1.70 3.29 5.52
N ILE A 93 -2.52 2.25 5.58
CA ILE A 93 -3.40 1.94 6.73
C ILE A 93 -3.27 0.48 7.20
N PRO A 94 -2.08 0.02 7.65
CA PRO A 94 -1.87 -1.36 8.06
C PRO A 94 -2.60 -1.69 9.37
N LYS A 95 -3.54 -2.64 9.31
CA LYS A 95 -4.29 -3.10 10.49
C LYS A 95 -3.45 -4.03 11.36
N THR A 96 -3.45 -3.80 12.67
CA THR A 96 -2.90 -4.72 13.67
C THR A 96 -3.64 -4.59 15.00
N ASN A 97 -3.73 -5.69 15.75
CA ASN A 97 -4.19 -5.69 17.15
C ASN A 97 -3.01 -5.90 18.13
N ASN A 98 -1.78 -6.00 17.60
CA ASN A 98 -0.55 -6.19 18.38
C ASN A 98 0.17 -4.83 18.48
N LEU A 99 0.43 -4.39 19.71
CA LEU A 99 1.04 -3.08 20.00
C LEU A 99 2.45 -2.93 19.42
N ASN A 100 3.29 -3.97 19.52
CA ASN A 100 4.65 -3.93 18.99
C ASN A 100 4.62 -3.75 17.46
N ARG A 101 3.70 -4.44 16.77
CA ARG A 101 3.49 -4.24 15.33
C ARG A 101 2.94 -2.87 15.00
N ALA A 102 2.10 -2.28 15.85
CA ALA A 102 1.59 -0.93 15.63
C ALA A 102 2.73 0.09 15.70
N GLN A 103 3.62 -0.04 16.68
CA GLN A 103 4.82 0.78 16.81
C GLN A 103 5.80 0.55 15.65
N GLU A 104 6.01 -0.70 15.24
CA GLU A 104 6.85 -1.06 14.10
C GLU A 104 6.34 -0.43 12.80
N ASN A 105 5.03 -0.54 12.53
CA ASN A 105 4.38 0.04 11.35
C ASN A 105 4.46 1.55 11.33
N LEU A 106 4.36 2.21 12.49
CA LEU A 106 4.48 3.66 12.61
C LEU A 106 5.91 4.16 12.35
N ALA A 107 6.91 3.30 12.57
CA ALA A 107 8.33 3.60 12.38
C ALA A 107 8.87 3.19 10.99
N ALA A 108 7.97 2.84 10.06
CA ALA A 108 8.29 2.63 8.64
C ALA A 108 8.60 3.96 7.95
#